data_AF-A0A5B9M4N9-F1
#
_entry.id   AF-A0A5B9M4N9-F1
#
_cell.length_a   1.000
_cell.length_b   1.000
_cell.length_c   1.000
_cell.angle_alpha   90.00
_cell.angle_beta   90.00
_cell.angle_gamma   90.00
#
_symmetry.space_group_name_H-M   'P 1'
#
loop_
_entity.id
_entity.type
_entity.pdbx_description
1 polymer ?
#
loop_
_entity_poly.entity_id
_entity_poly.type
_entity_poly.pdbx_seq_one_letter_code
_entity_poly.pdbx_strand_id
1 'polypeptide(L)'
;MTPDWLIMIPPILTLYFAARILLNNLRYSEAALGMLFSNINETTLLLRVFAVSMILFSATRVMDLIDLFHPIPWNDEIIAAIIWVVDIVLVYVFYRVAATTAPKEKKI
;
A
#
# COMPACT_ATOMS: atom_id res chain seq x y z
N MET A 1 -10.29 -5.69 26.47
CA MET A 1 -8.89 -5.97 26.12
C MET A 1 -8.87 -6.54 24.72
N THR A 2 -8.55 -5.71 23.73
CA THR A 2 -8.27 -6.17 22.37
C THR A 2 -6.94 -6.93 22.40
N PRO A 3 -6.87 -8.16 21.86
CA PRO A 3 -5.62 -8.91 21.84
C PRO A 3 -4.50 -8.14 21.11
N ASP A 4 -3.35 -7.94 21.76
CA ASP A 4 -2.21 -7.16 21.23
C ASP A 4 -1.72 -7.64 19.85
N TRP A 5 -1.93 -8.91 19.52
CA TRP A 5 -1.56 -9.48 18.22
C TRP A 5 -2.38 -8.92 17.03
N LEU A 6 -3.58 -8.38 17.26
CA LEU A 6 -4.41 -7.77 16.21
C LEU A 6 -3.75 -6.51 15.62
N ILE A 7 -2.95 -5.80 16.43
CA ILE A 7 -2.20 -4.59 16.04
C ILE A 7 -1.05 -4.96 15.08
N MET A 8 -0.59 -6.22 15.09
CA MET A 8 0.49 -6.69 14.21
C MET A 8 0.02 -7.07 12.81
N ILE A 9 -1.28 -7.30 12.60
CA ILE A 9 -1.83 -7.73 11.31
C ILE A 9 -1.61 -6.67 10.21
N PRO A 10 -1.91 -5.38 10.42
CA PRO A 10 -1.78 -4.37 9.37
C PRO A 10 -0.33 -4.22 8.88
N PRO A 11 0.70 -4.07 9.75
CA PRO A 11 2.09 -4.02 9.30
C PRO A 11 2.51 -5.23 8.45
N ILE A 12 2.05 -6.44 8.79
CA ILE A 12 2.36 -7.67 8.05
C ILE A 12 1.71 -7.65 6.67
N LEU A 13 0.45 -7.21 6.57
CA LEU A 13 -0.26 -7.05 5.31
C LEU A 13 0.40 -6.01 4.41
N THR A 14 0.76 -4.84 4.97
CA THR A 14 1.48 -3.80 4.22
C THR A 14 2.79 -4.33 3.65
N LEU A 15 3.57 -5.08 4.45
CA LEU A 15 4.82 -5.69 3.99
C LEU A 15 4.58 -6.73 2.88
N TYR A 16 3.57 -7.58 3.05
CA TYR A 16 3.19 -8.57 2.03
C TYR A 16 2.79 -7.89 0.71
N PHE A 17 1.96 -6.85 0.77
CA PHE A 17 1.55 -6.10 -0.42
C PHE A 17 2.75 -5.43 -1.09
N ALA A 18 3.61 -4.73 -0.34
CA ALA A 18 4.81 -4.11 -0.88
C ALA A 18 5.74 -5.13 -1.56
N ALA A 19 5.97 -6.29 -0.93
CA ALA A 19 6.77 -7.37 -1.49
C ALA A 19 6.17 -7.92 -2.80
N ARG A 20 4.84 -8.07 -2.87
CA ARG A 20 4.15 -8.50 -4.10
C ARG A 20 4.24 -7.48 -5.23
N ILE A 21 4.20 -6.17 -4.94
CA ILE A 21 4.44 -5.11 -5.96
C ILE A 21 5.84 -5.29 -6.53
N LEU A 22 6.83 -5.39 -5.66
CA LEU A 22 8.23 -5.50 -6.05
C LEU A 22 8.47 -6.74 -6.92
N LEU A 23 7.99 -7.91 -6.49
CA LEU A 23 8.14 -9.16 -7.24
C LEU A 23 7.43 -9.11 -8.61
N ASN A 24 6.24 -8.49 -8.68
CA ASN A 24 5.54 -8.32 -9.95
C ASN A 24 6.30 -7.36 -10.89
N ASN A 25 6.81 -6.24 -10.38
CA ASN A 25 7.58 -5.29 -11.19
C ASN A 25 8.90 -5.88 -11.69
N LEU A 26 9.58 -6.70 -10.88
CA LEU A 26 10.79 -7.41 -11.30
C LEU A 26 10.51 -8.45 -12.39
N ARG A 27 9.35 -9.11 -12.34
CA ARG A 27 8.98 -10.16 -13.30
C ARG A 27 8.46 -9.60 -14.63
N TYR A 28 7.83 -8.43 -14.62
CA TYR A 28 7.13 -7.85 -15.78
C TYR A 28 7.67 -6.46 -16.14
N SER A 29 8.95 -6.17 -15.89
CA SER A 29 9.53 -4.82 -15.97
C SER A 29 9.23 -4.09 -17.29
N GLU A 30 9.36 -4.77 -18.42
CA GLU A 30 9.07 -4.21 -19.76
C GLU A 30 7.58 -3.95 -19.99
N ALA A 31 6.69 -4.84 -19.53
CA ALA A 31 5.25 -4.69 -19.64
C ALA A 31 4.70 -3.61 -18.68
N ALA A 32 5.27 -3.51 -17.48
CA ALA A 32 4.91 -2.50 -16.49
C ALA A 32 5.26 -1.08 -16.96
N LEU A 33 6.47 -0.89 -17.51
CA LEU A 33 6.88 0.38 -18.13
C LEU A 33 6.03 0.71 -19.36
N GLY A 34 5.79 -0.25 -20.25
CA GLY A 34 4.89 -0.06 -21.39
C GLY A 34 3.47 0.36 -20.98
N MET A 35 2.97 -0.18 -19.86
CA MET A 35 1.66 0.20 -19.33
C MET A 35 1.63 1.59 -18.69
N LEU A 36 2.68 1.96 -17.94
CA LEU A 36 2.83 3.29 -17.35
C LEU A 36 2.70 4.39 -18.41
N PHE A 37 3.26 4.15 -19.60
CA PHE A 37 3.21 5.08 -20.74
C PHE A 37 1.97 4.93 -21.63
N SER A 38 1.27 3.78 -21.60
CA SER A 38 0.06 3.57 -22.41
C SER A 38 -1.19 4.29 -21.87
N ASN A 39 -1.27 4.52 -20.55
CA ASN A 39 -2.42 5.16 -19.91
C ASN A 39 -1.99 6.15 -18.82
N ILE A 40 -1.24 7.17 -19.24
CA ILE A 40 -0.54 8.15 -18.38
C ILE A 40 -1.44 8.77 -17.30
N ASN A 41 -2.70 9.06 -17.60
CA ASN A 41 -3.63 9.66 -16.62
C ASN A 41 -3.95 8.70 -15.47
N GLU A 42 -4.19 7.43 -15.78
CA GLU A 42 -4.54 6.39 -14.80
C GLU A 42 -3.31 6.01 -13.98
N THR A 43 -2.16 5.88 -14.64
CA THR A 43 -0.85 5.74 -14.02
C THR A 43 -0.54 6.86 -13.03
N THR A 44 -0.75 8.12 -13.43
CA THR A 44 -0.48 9.30 -12.60
C THR A 44 -1.38 9.33 -11.38
N LEU A 45 -2.66 8.94 -11.53
CA LEU A 45 -3.58 8.80 -10.40
C LEU A 45 -3.06 7.74 -9.40
N LEU A 46 -2.67 6.57 -9.88
CA LEU A 46 -2.16 5.48 -9.03
C LEU A 46 -0.87 5.88 -8.31
N LEU A 47 0.06 6.56 -8.99
CA LEU A 47 1.28 7.08 -8.37
C LEU A 47 0.99 8.14 -7.31
N ARG A 48 0.02 9.03 -7.54
CA ARG A 48 -0.40 10.03 -6.54
C ARG A 48 -1.00 9.36 -5.31
N VAL A 49 -1.89 8.39 -5.51
CA VAL A 49 -2.51 7.64 -4.41
C VAL A 49 -1.45 6.89 -3.62
N PHE A 50 -0.51 6.22 -4.29
CA PHE A 50 0.62 5.55 -3.65
C PHE A 50 1.50 6.53 -2.86
N ALA A 51 1.84 7.69 -3.43
CA ALA A 51 2.64 8.70 -2.75
C ALA A 51 1.96 9.22 -1.48
N VAL A 52 0.65 9.49 -1.52
CA VAL A 52 -0.13 9.90 -0.34
C VAL A 52 -0.14 8.79 0.72
N SER A 53 -0.34 7.53 0.32
CA SER A 53 -0.25 6.37 1.23
C SER A 53 1.12 6.25 1.89
N MET A 54 2.21 6.48 1.16
CA MET A 54 3.57 6.46 1.71
C MET A 54 3.84 7.60 2.68
N ILE A 55 3.27 8.79 2.45
CA ILE A 55 3.36 9.92 3.38
C ILE A 55 2.63 9.59 4.68
N LEU A 56 1.41 9.03 4.59
CA LEU A 56 0.65 8.60 5.77
C LEU A 56 1.38 7.51 6.54
N PHE A 57 1.93 6.51 5.84
CA PHE A 57 2.75 5.48 6.46
C PHE A 57 3.98 6.06 7.17
N SER A 58 4.70 6.98 6.53
CA SER A 58 5.85 7.68 7.14
C SER A 58 5.45 8.45 8.40
N ALA A 59 4.28 9.10 8.40
CA ALA A 59 3.77 9.80 9.58
C ALA A 59 3.58 8.86 10.77
N THR A 60 3.13 7.62 10.56
CA THR A 60 3.03 6.63 11.64
C THR A 60 4.39 6.28 12.27
N ARG A 61 5.46 6.22 11.47
CA ARG A 61 6.83 6.01 11.97
C ARG A 61 7.35 7.20 12.75
N VAL A 62 6.96 8.41 12.36
CA VAL A 62 7.27 9.62 13.14
C VAL A 62 6.52 9.61 14.47
N MET A 63 5.26 9.16 14.49
CA MET A 63 4.50 8.99 15.73
C MET A 63 5.16 7.99 16.68
N ASP A 64 5.60 6.83 16.18
CA ASP A 64 6.39 5.85 16.95
C ASP A 64 7.66 6.49 17.56
N LEU A 65 8.38 7.31 16.78
CA LEU A 65 9.58 7.98 17.27
C LEU A 65 9.28 9.02 18.35
N ILE A 66 8.17 9.74 18.25
CA ILE A 66 7.74 10.72 19.26
C ILE A 66 7.35 9.99 20.55
N ASP A 67 6.65 8.86 20.43
CA ASP A 67 6.17 8.05 21.56
C ASP A 67 7.31 7.54 22.45
N LEU A 68 8.49 7.29 21.87
CA LEU A 68 9.71 6.96 22.62
C LEU A 68 10.16 8.05 23.60
N PHE A 69 9.86 9.32 23.32
CA PHE A 69 10.24 10.46 24.15
C PHE A 69 9.07 11.04 24.94
N HIS A 70 7.84 10.88 24.46
CA HIS A 70 6.64 11.37 25.09
C HIS A 70 5.51 10.35 24.89
N PRO A 71 5.13 9.57 25.91
CA PRO A 71 4.12 8.53 25.75
C PRO A 71 2.78 9.13 25.34
N ILE A 72 2.32 8.77 24.15
CA ILE A 72 1.05 9.18 23.58
C ILE A 72 0.02 8.10 23.90
N PRO A 73 -1.07 8.44 24.64
CA PRO A 73 -2.15 7.50 24.86
C PRO A 73 -2.75 7.03 23.54
N TRP A 74 -2.96 5.71 23.41
CA TRP A 74 -3.57 5.07 22.24
C TRP A 74 -2.77 5.18 20.93
N ASN A 75 -1.46 5.42 21.01
CA ASN A 75 -0.60 5.57 19.84
C ASN A 75 -0.66 4.33 18.92
N ASP A 76 -0.54 3.14 19.50
CA ASP A 76 -0.55 1.87 18.78
C ASP A 76 -1.87 1.63 18.03
N GLU A 77 -3.02 1.93 18.66
CA GLU A 77 -4.33 1.81 18.02
C GLU A 77 -4.53 2.81 16.89
N ILE A 78 -4.06 4.05 17.06
CA ILE A 78 -4.13 5.09 16.02
C ILE A 78 -3.26 4.69 14.82
N ILE A 79 -2.04 4.21 15.08
CA ILE A 79 -1.12 3.73 14.05
C ILE A 79 -1.73 2.54 13.31
N ALA A 80 -2.27 1.55 14.03
CA ALA A 80 -2.93 0.40 13.42
C ALA A 80 -4.10 0.82 12.51
N ALA A 81 -4.92 1.78 12.95
CA ALA A 81 -6.02 2.30 12.14
C ALA A 81 -5.55 2.99 10.86
N ILE A 82 -4.48 3.80 10.94
CA ILE A 82 -3.88 4.45 9.76
C ILE A 82 -3.31 3.40 8.80
N ILE A 83 -2.64 2.38 9.30
CA ILE A 83 -2.07 1.30 8.47
C ILE A 83 -3.20 0.51 7.80
N TRP A 84 -4.30 0.20 8.49
CA TRP A 84 -5.48 -0.42 7.88
C TRP A 84 -6.04 0.40 6.70
N VAL A 85 -6.12 1.73 6.85
CA VAL A 85 -6.56 2.61 5.76
C VAL A 85 -5.59 2.55 4.59
N VAL A 86 -4.28 2.56 4.86
CA VAL A 86 -3.25 2.43 3.82
C VAL A 86 -3.37 1.08 3.10
N ASP A 87 -3.58 -0.03 3.81
CA ASP A 87 -3.75 -1.36 3.20
C ASP A 87 -4.97 -1.42 2.29
N ILE A 88 -6.11 -0.87 2.71
CA ILE A 88 -7.32 -0.79 1.86
C ILE A 88 -7.03 -0.02 0.57
N VAL A 89 -6.31 1.10 0.68
CA VAL A 89 -5.91 1.90 -0.49
C VAL A 89 -4.95 1.13 -1.39
N LEU A 90 -3.98 0.41 -0.82
CA LEU A 90 -3.05 -0.42 -1.59
C LEU A 90 -3.78 -1.56 -2.30
N VAL A 91 -4.72 -2.24 -1.66
CA VAL A 91 -5.57 -3.27 -2.28
C VAL A 91 -6.34 -2.68 -3.46
N TYR A 92 -6.90 -1.48 -3.31
CA TYR A 92 -7.59 -0.79 -4.41
C TYR A 92 -6.64 -0.48 -5.57
N VAL A 93 -5.47 0.09 -5.30
CA VAL A 93 -4.43 0.37 -6.31
C VAL A 93 -4.03 -0.92 -7.04
N PHE A 94 -3.78 -1.99 -6.28
CA PHE A 94 -3.45 -3.31 -6.82
C PHE A 94 -4.54 -3.88 -7.71
N TYR A 95 -5.79 -3.82 -7.26
CA TYR A 95 -6.92 -4.30 -8.04
C TYR A 95 -7.06 -3.53 -9.35
N ARG A 96 -6.91 -2.20 -9.32
CA ARG A 96 -6.95 -1.36 -10.53
C ARG A 96 -5.81 -1.66 -11.48
N VAL A 97 -4.58 -1.80 -10.97
CA VAL A 97 -3.42 -2.21 -11.78
C VAL A 97 -3.64 -3.62 -12.36
N ALA A 98 -4.13 -4.58 -11.57
CA ALA A 98 -4.39 -5.94 -12.05
C ALA A 98 -5.50 -5.97 -13.12
N ALA A 99 -6.59 -5.23 -12.93
CA ALA A 99 -7.69 -5.15 -13.89
C ALA A 99 -7.29 -4.48 -15.21
N THR A 100 -6.30 -3.60 -15.19
CA THR A 100 -5.78 -2.91 -16.38
C THR A 100 -4.63 -3.67 -17.06
N THR A 101 -3.84 -4.44 -16.30
CA THR A 101 -2.73 -5.28 -16.79
C THR A 101 -3.17 -6.67 -17.26
N ALA A 102 -4.29 -7.21 -16.74
CA ALA A 102 -4.75 -8.53 -17.11
C ALA A 102 -5.10 -8.56 -18.60
N PRO A 103 -4.50 -9.47 -19.40
CA PRO A 103 -4.90 -9.64 -20.79
C PRO A 103 -6.40 -10.00 -20.77
N LYS A 104 -7.23 -9.17 -21.41
CA LYS A 104 -8.63 -9.51 -21.64
C LYS A 104 -8.62 -10.86 -22.36
N GLU A 105 -9.07 -11.92 -21.70
CA GLU A 105 -9.26 -13.19 -22.36
C GLU A 105 -10.11 -12.91 -23.61
N LYS A 106 -9.51 -13.13 -24.78
CA LYS A 106 -10.26 -13.24 -26.03
C LYS A 106 -11.28 -14.34 -25.75
N LYS A 107 -12.55 -13.97 -25.61
CA LYS A 107 -13.64 -14.93 -25.74
C LYS A 107 -13.45 -15.61 -27.10
N ILE A 108 -12.98 -16.86 -27.07
CA ILE A 108 -13.01 -17.78 -28.23
C ILE A 108 -14.46 -18.25 -28.36
#